data_AF-A0A5J5E431-F1
#
_entry.id   AF-A0A5J5E431-F1
#
_cell.length_a   1.000
_cell.length_b   1.000
_cell.length_c   1.000
_cell.angle_alpha   90.00
_cell.angle_beta   90.00
_cell.angle_gamma   90.00
#
_symmetry.space_group_name_H-M   'P 1'
#
loop_
_entity.id
_entity.type
_entity.pdbx_description
1 polymer ?
#
loop_
_entity_poly.entity_id
_entity_poly.type
_entity_poly.pdbx_seq_one_letter_code
_entity_poly.pdbx_strand_id
1 'polypeptide(L)'
;MMTMTLQLNPLFGDGAVLQRNKPVRVWGRADAGARVTVSIDDMESMAVADASGDWQAVLPAHPAGGPYTLVVRLGSGEAMETAESHDVLYGDVWVLGGQSNMQLWMGRLEERYPNELVDGADPDVRCFIVPEAENFHGPSNALPEGGSWLKEGADDCSMVSGAGHFFAKFLRRRVDVPIGLLQTAIGGTTIETWISEPWMDHLGLKPADHGKWRNDAYIKAIADEYSAAFSRYVADVDALDRGLAERWQDPAFDDADWDAIELRDAYAPHAAFSGPAVVWFRKTIDVPANLVGRRAIMRFGTLTDADDCYVNGEMIGQTGYQYPPREYVIPALAERMTIAFRLRIDTAIGGGFRVGKRHVIVCGDEVIDVDALGPWRYAVAARTPQAPEQTFLSRFTASCYNAMIAPIARYGVTGTLWYQGESNATRTPVRYADKMIALVQCWRETFDEPDMPFIWAQLPGIGFGARGWARLRDEQRKALSLKNTAMTVLLDAGEDNDLHPSDKATVGERFAVAAESLVYGADHEAMGPVIATAEASEGSIVLRFSHCAAGLETDGTPLEFDVIDAGYGFAAVHADRLPGRISSPDTVTISLPCDRVLGAESLIRYAWGDSPHPTLRNAEGLLASPFEIEIS
;
A
#
# COMPACT_ATOMS: atom_id res chain seq x y z
N MET A 1 42.11 -1.42 23.42
CA MET A 1 40.64 -1.47 23.38
C MET A 1 40.24 -0.87 22.04
N MET A 2 39.40 -1.52 21.25
CA MET A 2 38.80 -0.86 20.08
C MET A 2 37.91 0.26 20.64
N THR A 3 38.29 1.51 20.43
CA THR A 3 37.47 2.69 20.73
C THR A 3 36.26 2.66 19.82
N MET A 4 35.04 2.71 20.37
CA MET A 4 33.84 2.93 19.57
C MET A 4 33.82 4.39 19.12
N THR A 5 33.99 4.58 17.81
CA THR A 5 33.77 5.82 17.06
C THR A 5 32.34 6.34 17.29
N LEU A 6 32.14 7.66 17.28
CA LEU A 6 30.82 8.29 17.37
C LEU A 6 29.90 7.73 16.27
N GLN A 7 28.75 7.19 16.66
CA GLN A 7 27.72 6.72 15.74
C GLN A 7 26.44 7.51 15.96
N LEU A 8 26.11 8.42 15.06
CA LEU A 8 24.83 9.11 15.04
C LEU A 8 23.77 8.21 14.39
N ASN A 9 22.55 8.18 14.94
CA ASN A 9 21.46 7.43 14.31
C ASN A 9 21.13 8.01 12.91
N PRO A 10 20.95 7.17 11.86
CA PRO A 10 20.69 7.64 10.48
C PRO A 10 19.49 8.57 10.31
N LEU A 11 18.51 8.54 11.21
CA LEU A 11 17.37 9.48 11.21
C LEU A 11 17.80 10.95 11.34
N PHE A 12 19.01 11.19 11.84
CA PHE A 12 19.61 12.51 12.01
C PHE A 12 20.68 12.81 10.95
N GLY A 13 20.73 12.07 9.84
CA GLY A 13 21.66 12.32 8.74
C GLY A 13 21.34 13.60 7.94
N ASP A 14 22.12 13.85 6.89
CA ASP A 14 21.88 14.95 5.96
C ASP A 14 20.44 14.93 5.44
N GLY A 15 19.83 16.11 5.32
CA GLY A 15 18.47 16.23 4.81
C GLY A 15 17.37 15.90 5.81
N ALA A 16 17.68 15.62 7.09
CA ALA A 16 16.66 15.24 8.06
C ALA A 16 15.56 16.30 8.29
N VAL A 17 14.34 15.84 8.59
CA VAL A 17 13.24 16.68 9.07
C VAL A 17 12.92 16.32 10.51
N LEU A 18 13.27 17.20 11.44
CA LEU A 18 13.00 17.07 12.86
C LEU A 18 11.59 17.60 13.19
N GLN A 19 10.89 16.95 14.12
CA GLN A 19 9.56 17.39 14.54
C GLN A 19 9.62 18.78 15.19
N ARG A 20 8.90 19.74 14.61
CA ARG A 20 8.75 21.09 15.16
C ARG A 20 7.86 21.11 16.41
N ASN A 21 7.94 22.21 17.15
CA ASN A 21 7.09 22.57 18.30
C ASN A 21 7.07 21.54 19.45
N LYS A 22 7.98 20.56 19.43
CA LYS A 22 8.17 19.56 20.49
C LYS A 22 9.67 19.41 20.76
N PRO A 23 10.08 19.07 21.99
CA PRO A 23 11.47 18.72 22.27
C PRO A 23 11.93 17.55 21.40
N VAL A 24 13.14 17.64 20.82
CA VAL A 24 13.68 16.62 19.93
C VAL A 24 14.72 15.78 20.66
N ARG A 25 14.50 14.47 20.70
CA ARG A 25 15.47 13.51 21.24
C ARG A 25 16.45 13.17 20.12
N VAL A 26 17.73 13.45 20.32
CA VAL A 26 18.82 13.04 19.42
C VAL A 26 19.62 11.96 20.12
N TRP A 27 19.89 10.85 19.44
CA TRP A 27 20.56 9.71 20.05
C TRP A 27 21.52 9.01 19.09
N GLY A 28 22.39 8.19 19.69
CA GLY A 28 23.41 7.43 18.98
C GLY A 28 24.19 6.54 19.93
N ARG A 29 25.36 6.09 19.47
CA ARG A 29 26.29 5.29 20.27
C ARG A 29 27.66 5.95 20.35
N ALA A 30 28.34 5.72 21.47
CA ALA A 30 29.71 6.15 21.73
C ALA A 30 30.34 5.28 22.84
N ASP A 31 31.63 5.45 23.10
CA ASP A 31 32.29 4.80 24.25
C ASP A 31 31.58 5.13 25.58
N ALA A 32 31.41 4.11 26.43
CA ALA A 32 30.73 4.26 27.72
C ALA A 32 31.36 5.36 28.60
N GLY A 33 30.52 6.23 29.16
CA GLY A 33 30.93 7.38 29.96
C GLY A 33 31.42 8.59 29.16
N ALA A 34 31.46 8.51 27.82
CA ALA A 34 31.84 9.64 26.98
C ALA A 34 30.78 10.74 27.01
N ARG A 35 31.23 12.00 27.01
CA ARG A 35 30.37 13.19 26.96
C ARG A 35 30.06 13.53 25.51
N VAL A 36 28.78 13.70 25.21
CA VAL A 36 28.27 14.09 23.90
C VAL A 36 27.60 15.46 24.02
N THR A 37 27.93 16.36 23.10
CA THR A 37 27.26 17.66 22.95
C THR A 37 26.55 17.68 21.60
N VAL A 38 25.27 18.03 21.60
CA VAL A 38 24.43 18.15 20.41
C VAL A 38 24.00 19.59 20.28
N SER A 39 24.23 20.21 19.12
CA SER A 39 23.82 21.58 18.84
C SER A 39 23.20 21.72 17.47
N ILE A 40 22.19 22.57 17.33
CA ILE A 40 21.55 22.94 16.06
C ILE A 40 20.95 24.34 16.23
N ASP A 41 21.11 25.19 15.21
CA ASP A 41 20.82 26.62 15.31
C ASP A 41 21.55 27.27 16.51
N ASP A 42 20.81 27.92 17.42
CA ASP A 42 21.32 28.52 18.66
C ASP A 42 21.14 27.61 19.89
N MET A 43 20.64 26.38 19.69
CA MET A 43 20.35 25.43 20.77
C MET A 43 21.50 24.45 20.99
N GLU A 44 21.71 24.08 22.26
CA GLU A 44 22.70 23.07 22.67
C GLU A 44 22.11 22.17 23.77
N SER A 45 22.48 20.89 23.76
CA SER A 45 22.15 19.91 24.78
C SER A 45 23.32 18.94 24.99
N MET A 46 23.45 18.40 26.21
CA MET A 46 24.53 17.48 26.57
C MET A 46 23.99 16.14 27.07
N ALA A 47 24.71 15.07 26.76
CA ALA A 47 24.44 13.72 27.22
C ALA A 47 25.73 13.00 27.63
N VAL A 48 25.58 11.89 28.35
CA VAL A 48 26.68 10.96 28.66
C VAL A 48 26.25 9.58 28.18
N ALA A 49 27.13 8.91 27.42
CA ALA A 49 26.90 7.54 27.01
C ALA A 49 26.86 6.61 28.22
N ASP A 50 25.85 5.76 28.28
CA ASP A 50 25.66 4.81 29.38
C ASP A 50 26.63 3.61 29.29
N ALA A 51 26.40 2.60 30.14
CA ALA A 51 27.25 1.41 30.17
C ALA A 51 27.14 0.54 28.91
N SER A 52 26.05 0.64 28.14
CA SER A 52 25.90 -0.03 26.83
C SER A 52 26.39 0.85 25.67
N GLY A 53 26.89 2.06 25.97
CA GLY A 53 27.38 3.01 24.99
C GLY A 53 26.27 3.84 24.33
N ASP A 54 25.04 3.75 24.80
CA ASP A 54 23.92 4.50 24.24
C ASP A 54 23.86 5.89 24.89
N TRP A 55 23.61 6.92 24.08
CA TRP A 55 23.43 8.28 24.58
C TRP A 55 22.20 8.92 23.96
N GLN A 56 21.58 9.85 24.69
CA GLN A 56 20.47 10.65 24.20
C GLN A 56 20.55 12.06 24.78
N ALA A 57 20.55 13.06 23.90
CA ALA A 57 20.39 14.46 24.26
C ALA A 57 18.99 14.94 23.86
N VAL A 58 18.44 15.90 24.60
CA VAL A 58 17.12 16.48 24.30
C VAL A 58 17.31 17.94 23.95
N LEU A 59 17.03 18.29 22.70
CA LEU A 59 16.99 19.66 22.23
C LEU A 59 15.63 20.29 22.59
N PRO A 60 15.58 21.58 22.94
CA PRO A 60 14.33 22.30 23.15
C PRO A 60 13.41 22.26 21.92
N ALA A 61 12.13 22.58 22.15
CA ALA A 61 11.18 22.73 21.05
C ALA A 61 11.57 23.91 20.15
N HIS A 62 11.46 23.71 18.83
CA HIS A 62 11.81 24.70 17.83
C HIS A 62 10.68 24.84 16.80
N PRO A 63 10.34 26.06 16.34
CA PRO A 63 9.33 26.26 15.29
C PRO A 63 9.77 25.63 13.95
N ALA A 64 8.87 25.61 12.96
CA ALA A 64 9.23 25.20 11.61
C ALA A 64 10.33 26.12 11.04
N GLY A 65 11.28 25.58 10.29
CA GLY A 65 12.35 26.37 9.68
C GLY A 65 13.57 25.55 9.26
N GLY A 66 14.61 26.26 8.85
CA GLY A 66 15.86 25.72 8.31
C GLY A 66 16.19 26.33 6.94
N PRO A 67 17.23 25.83 6.26
CA PRO A 67 18.11 24.73 6.68
C PRO A 67 19.07 25.09 7.80
N TYR A 68 19.32 24.13 8.69
CA TYR A 68 20.29 24.19 9.77
C TYR A 68 21.38 23.11 9.61
N THR A 69 22.43 23.21 10.43
CA THR A 69 23.42 22.14 10.61
C THR A 69 23.28 21.55 12.01
N LEU A 70 22.97 20.26 12.10
CA LEU A 70 23.05 19.51 13.35
C LEU A 70 24.49 19.07 13.57
N VAL A 71 25.07 19.42 14.72
CA VAL A 71 26.45 19.09 15.07
C VAL A 71 26.46 18.26 16.33
N VAL A 72 27.09 17.09 16.27
CA VAL A 72 27.28 16.17 17.40
C VAL A 72 28.78 16.04 17.68
N ARG A 73 29.20 16.46 18.87
CA ARG A 73 30.59 16.41 19.32
C ARG A 73 30.78 15.40 20.43
N LEU A 74 31.75 14.51 20.28
CA LEU A 74 32.16 13.54 21.27
C LEU A 74 33.51 13.96 21.89
N GLY A 75 33.55 14.13 23.21
CA GLY A 75 34.78 14.52 23.92
C GLY A 75 35.08 16.03 23.89
N SER A 76 36.36 16.40 24.04
CA SER A 76 36.81 17.79 24.12
C SER A 76 38.28 17.93 23.69
N GLY A 77 38.67 19.10 23.17
CA GLY A 77 40.07 19.39 22.80
C GLY A 77 40.52 18.66 21.54
N GLU A 78 41.79 18.27 21.47
CA GLU A 78 42.40 17.63 20.27
C GLU A 78 41.86 16.22 19.96
N ALA A 79 41.17 15.57 20.90
CA ALA A 79 40.56 14.25 20.73
C ALA A 79 39.05 14.31 20.44
N MET A 80 38.53 15.49 20.07
CA MET A 80 37.12 15.69 19.77
C MET A 80 36.75 15.11 18.41
N GLU A 81 35.81 14.18 18.39
CA GLU A 81 35.17 13.71 17.17
C GLU A 81 33.91 14.53 16.90
N THR A 82 33.65 14.85 15.63
CA THR A 82 32.47 15.65 15.22
C THR A 82 31.76 14.95 14.07
N ALA A 83 30.45 14.77 14.22
CA ALA A 83 29.54 14.42 13.13
C ALA A 83 28.65 15.62 12.83
N GLU A 84 28.50 15.96 11.55
CA GLU A 84 27.67 17.07 11.09
C GLU A 84 26.65 16.55 10.09
N SER A 85 25.40 16.98 10.27
CA SER A 85 24.32 16.74 9.32
C SER A 85 23.82 18.08 8.80
N HIS A 86 23.84 18.24 7.49
CA HIS A 86 23.54 19.47 6.78
C HIS A 86 22.13 19.44 6.22
N ASP A 87 21.64 20.63 5.86
CA ASP A 87 20.29 20.79 5.30
C ASP A 87 19.26 20.16 6.25
N VAL A 88 19.30 20.43 7.56
CA VAL A 88 18.32 19.87 8.51
C VAL A 88 17.16 20.86 8.67
N LEU A 89 15.92 20.37 8.56
CA LEU A 89 14.70 21.16 8.73
C LEU A 89 13.99 20.82 10.03
N TYR A 90 13.25 21.79 10.57
CA TYR A 90 12.17 21.54 11.53
C TYR A 90 10.82 21.59 10.79
N GLY A 91 10.02 20.53 10.91
CA GLY A 91 8.79 20.34 10.17
C GLY A 91 7.81 19.39 10.85
N ASP A 92 6.74 19.00 10.14
CA ASP A 92 5.78 18.01 10.61
C ASP A 92 6.16 16.62 10.05
N VAL A 93 6.38 15.66 10.95
CA VAL A 93 6.87 14.32 10.61
C VAL A 93 5.73 13.31 10.65
N TRP A 94 5.54 12.54 9.57
CA TRP A 94 4.46 11.58 9.41
C TRP A 94 4.99 10.18 9.18
N VAL A 95 4.42 9.19 9.88
CA VAL A 95 4.74 7.77 9.67
C VAL A 95 3.83 7.19 8.60
N LEU A 96 4.40 6.53 7.59
CA LEU A 96 3.66 5.87 6.52
C LEU A 96 3.69 4.36 6.73
N GLY A 97 2.64 3.84 7.36
CA GLY A 97 2.48 2.43 7.69
C GLY A 97 1.52 1.68 6.77
N GLY A 98 1.64 0.35 6.76
CA GLY A 98 0.72 -0.54 6.09
C GLY A 98 1.43 -1.47 5.10
N GLN A 99 0.82 -1.68 3.94
CA GLN A 99 1.32 -2.64 2.96
C GLN A 99 1.53 -2.06 1.56
N SER A 100 1.51 -2.91 0.53
CA SER A 100 1.82 -2.58 -0.87
C SER A 100 1.16 -1.32 -1.43
N ASN A 101 -0.06 -0.95 -1.03
CA ASN A 101 -0.70 0.27 -1.51
C ASN A 101 -0.20 1.55 -0.82
N MET A 102 0.28 1.48 0.44
CA MET A 102 1.08 2.55 1.04
C MET A 102 2.49 2.56 0.44
N GLN A 103 3.09 1.39 0.25
CA GLN A 103 4.45 1.27 -0.27
C GLN A 103 4.57 1.69 -1.74
N LEU A 104 3.50 1.54 -2.54
CA LEU A 104 3.52 1.68 -4.00
C LEU A 104 4.32 2.90 -4.47
N TRP A 105 5.44 2.64 -5.11
CA TRP A 105 6.44 3.65 -5.42
C TRP A 105 6.02 4.56 -6.57
N MET A 106 6.47 5.82 -6.56
CA MET A 106 6.24 6.78 -7.63
C MET A 106 6.73 6.31 -9.00
N GLY A 107 7.82 5.52 -9.05
CA GLY A 107 8.30 4.88 -10.28
C GLY A 107 7.27 3.92 -10.91
N ARG A 108 6.40 3.29 -10.09
CA ARG A 108 5.27 2.47 -10.61
C ARG A 108 4.09 3.31 -11.09
N LEU A 109 4.14 4.63 -10.93
CA LEU A 109 3.06 5.55 -11.28
C LEU A 109 3.43 6.49 -12.43
N GLU A 110 4.61 6.33 -13.02
CA GLU A 110 5.15 7.19 -14.08
C GLU A 110 4.23 7.24 -15.31
N GLU A 111 3.52 6.15 -15.64
CA GLU A 111 2.52 6.17 -16.73
C GLU A 111 1.38 7.17 -16.46
N ARG A 112 0.87 7.22 -15.23
CA ARG A 112 -0.25 8.10 -14.88
C ARG A 112 0.21 9.52 -14.57
N TYR A 113 1.39 9.66 -13.96
CA TYR A 113 1.97 10.94 -13.55
C TYR A 113 3.38 11.11 -14.12
N PRO A 114 3.51 11.27 -15.44
CA PRO A 114 4.81 11.46 -16.07
C PRO A 114 5.46 12.73 -15.53
N ASN A 115 6.77 12.67 -15.27
CA ASN A 115 7.60 13.77 -14.75
C ASN A 115 7.17 14.37 -13.40
N GLU A 116 6.22 13.76 -12.66
CA GLU A 116 5.67 14.32 -11.42
C GLU A 116 6.73 14.59 -10.34
N LEU A 117 7.73 13.72 -10.24
CA LEU A 117 8.87 13.90 -9.33
C LEU A 117 9.89 14.96 -9.78
N VAL A 118 9.83 15.40 -11.03
CA VAL A 118 10.76 16.39 -11.60
C VAL A 118 10.10 17.77 -11.65
N ASP A 119 8.95 17.85 -12.30
CA ASP A 119 8.22 19.11 -12.50
C ASP A 119 7.49 19.56 -11.23
N GLY A 120 7.16 18.63 -10.34
CA GLY A 120 6.35 18.83 -9.15
C GLY A 120 7.12 18.91 -7.83
N ALA A 121 8.45 18.84 -7.86
CA ALA A 121 9.29 18.67 -6.67
C ALA A 121 9.19 19.83 -5.66
N ASP A 122 8.91 19.50 -4.40
CA ASP A 122 9.05 20.42 -3.26
C ASP A 122 10.25 20.02 -2.37
N PRO A 123 11.34 20.80 -2.34
CA PRO A 123 12.54 20.49 -1.54
C PRO A 123 12.32 20.44 -0.02
N ASP A 124 11.18 20.96 0.46
CA ASP A 124 10.78 20.91 1.86
C ASP A 124 9.98 19.63 2.19
N VAL A 125 9.71 18.78 1.19
CA VAL A 125 9.19 17.42 1.37
C VAL A 125 10.34 16.43 1.30
N ARG A 126 10.46 15.60 2.35
CA ARG A 126 11.56 14.65 2.48
C ARG A 126 11.07 13.32 3.01
N CYS A 127 11.65 12.24 2.52
CA CYS A 127 11.28 10.88 2.88
C CYS A 127 12.49 10.11 3.40
N PHE A 128 12.40 9.56 4.61
CA PHE A 128 13.30 8.54 5.09
C PHE A 128 12.67 7.18 4.87
N ILE A 129 13.25 6.38 3.97
CA ILE A 129 12.83 5.00 3.76
C ILE A 129 13.49 4.13 4.83
N VAL A 130 12.68 3.63 5.77
CA VAL A 130 13.17 2.70 6.79
C VAL A 130 13.49 1.37 6.12
N PRO A 131 14.71 0.84 6.27
CA PRO A 131 15.06 -0.45 5.66
C PRO A 131 14.11 -1.56 6.10
N GLU A 132 13.67 -2.36 5.14
CA GLU A 132 12.75 -3.46 5.39
C GLU A 132 13.46 -4.58 6.15
N ALA A 133 12.89 -5.00 7.27
CA ALA A 133 13.43 -6.07 8.08
C ALA A 133 12.36 -6.71 8.97
N GLU A 134 12.60 -7.95 9.36
CA GLU A 134 11.83 -8.64 10.39
C GLU A 134 12.69 -8.93 11.63
N ASN A 135 12.08 -8.84 12.82
CA ASN A 135 12.73 -9.23 14.06
C ASN A 135 11.76 -10.00 14.97
N PHE A 136 12.11 -11.25 15.27
CA PHE A 136 11.29 -12.16 16.08
C PHE A 136 11.73 -12.23 17.55
N HIS A 137 12.83 -11.56 17.93
CA HIS A 137 13.41 -11.60 19.27
C HIS A 137 12.92 -10.48 20.20
N GLY A 138 12.00 -9.65 19.71
CA GLY A 138 11.42 -8.52 20.44
C GLY A 138 11.87 -7.16 19.88
N PRO A 139 11.38 -6.05 20.46
CA PRO A 139 11.61 -4.70 19.95
C PRO A 139 13.11 -4.34 19.88
N SER A 140 13.58 -3.91 18.70
CA SER A 140 14.94 -3.40 18.51
C SER A 140 15.05 -1.94 18.95
N ASN A 141 16.22 -1.57 19.47
CA ASN A 141 16.60 -0.19 19.77
C ASN A 141 17.41 0.48 18.64
N ALA A 142 17.71 -0.26 17.57
CA ALA A 142 18.52 0.19 16.44
C ALA A 142 17.80 -0.10 15.13
N LEU A 143 17.93 0.84 14.18
CA LEU A 143 17.47 0.64 12.81
C LEU A 143 18.23 -0.53 12.17
N PRO A 144 17.61 -1.25 11.23
CA PRO A 144 18.36 -2.14 10.37
C PRO A 144 19.39 -1.32 9.57
N GLU A 145 20.44 -1.98 9.09
CA GLU A 145 21.54 -1.31 8.40
C GLU A 145 21.05 -0.55 7.15
N GLY A 146 21.43 0.73 7.05
CA GLY A 146 21.07 1.62 5.94
C GLY A 146 20.05 2.69 6.32
N GLY A 147 19.34 3.19 5.29
CA GLY A 147 18.40 4.31 5.40
C GLY A 147 19.07 5.67 5.23
N SER A 148 18.42 6.55 4.47
CA SER A 148 18.84 7.94 4.27
C SER A 148 17.64 8.80 3.91
N TRP A 149 17.73 10.10 4.18
CA TRP A 149 16.70 11.05 3.78
C TRP A 149 16.83 11.35 2.29
N LEU A 150 15.71 11.21 1.58
CA LEU A 150 15.55 11.58 0.18
C LEU A 150 14.76 12.88 0.12
N LYS A 151 15.31 13.86 -0.57
CA LYS A 151 14.67 15.14 -0.87
C LYS A 151 13.88 15.00 -2.16
N GLU A 152 12.62 15.44 -2.19
CA GLU A 152 11.83 15.40 -3.42
C GLU A 152 12.54 16.12 -4.57
N GLY A 153 12.55 15.52 -5.76
CA GLY A 153 13.30 16.01 -6.92
C GLY A 153 14.75 15.51 -7.03
N ALA A 154 15.23 14.70 -6.09
CA ALA A 154 16.49 13.96 -6.26
C ALA A 154 16.32 12.77 -7.23
N ASP A 155 17.41 12.34 -7.87
CA ASP A 155 17.41 11.26 -8.87
C ASP A 155 16.83 9.93 -8.34
N ASP A 156 16.91 9.69 -7.02
CA ASP A 156 16.50 8.44 -6.36
C ASP A 156 15.07 8.44 -5.78
N CYS A 157 14.25 9.45 -6.07
CA CYS A 157 12.88 9.56 -5.51
C CYS A 157 11.87 8.54 -6.06
N SER A 158 12.26 7.72 -7.05
CA SER A 158 11.37 6.73 -7.66
C SER A 158 10.78 5.73 -6.68
N MET A 159 11.44 5.50 -5.53
CA MET A 159 11.06 4.55 -4.46
C MET A 159 10.20 5.17 -3.35
N VAL A 160 9.89 6.47 -3.44
CA VAL A 160 9.00 7.15 -2.50
C VAL A 160 7.56 6.69 -2.72
N SER A 161 6.84 6.45 -1.63
CA SER A 161 5.41 6.14 -1.60
C SER A 161 4.61 7.18 -2.40
N GLY A 162 3.84 6.74 -3.40
CA GLY A 162 2.98 7.65 -4.14
C GLY A 162 1.89 8.28 -3.29
N ALA A 163 1.29 7.51 -2.37
CA ALA A 163 0.30 8.05 -1.43
C ALA A 163 0.93 9.10 -0.49
N GLY A 164 2.14 8.82 0.01
CA GLY A 164 2.89 9.74 0.88
C GLY A 164 3.35 11.01 0.16
N HIS A 165 3.86 10.86 -1.07
CA HIS A 165 4.25 11.97 -1.95
C HIS A 165 3.09 12.93 -2.17
N PHE A 166 1.96 12.42 -2.68
CA PHE A 166 0.80 13.26 -2.95
C PHE A 166 0.21 13.85 -1.66
N PHE A 167 0.19 13.10 -0.55
CA PHE A 167 -0.19 13.65 0.75
C PHE A 167 0.64 14.88 1.11
N ALA A 168 1.98 14.76 1.10
CA ALA A 168 2.87 15.85 1.45
C ALA A 168 2.69 17.05 0.51
N LYS A 169 2.60 16.79 -0.80
CA LYS A 169 2.36 17.82 -1.83
C LYS A 169 1.04 18.57 -1.63
N PHE A 170 -0.06 17.87 -1.38
CA PHE A 170 -1.37 18.51 -1.15
C PHE A 170 -1.42 19.25 0.19
N LEU A 171 -0.72 18.76 1.21
CA LEU A 171 -0.63 19.42 2.50
C LEU A 171 0.21 20.70 2.41
N ARG A 172 1.39 20.66 1.75
CA ARG A 172 2.29 21.81 1.53
C ARG A 172 1.63 22.98 0.80
N ARG A 173 0.63 22.73 -0.05
CA ARG A 173 -0.16 23.78 -0.71
C ARG A 173 -1.02 24.59 0.27
N ARG A 174 -1.27 24.06 1.46
CA ARG A 174 -2.20 24.61 2.46
C ARG A 174 -1.50 25.01 3.75
N VAL A 175 -0.35 24.41 4.05
CA VAL A 175 0.48 24.74 5.22
C VAL A 175 1.92 25.05 4.80
N ASP A 176 2.43 26.17 5.31
CA ASP A 176 3.82 26.57 5.07
C ASP A 176 4.77 25.96 6.12
N VAL A 177 4.89 24.62 6.08
CA VAL A 177 5.71 23.82 7.01
C VAL A 177 6.40 22.69 6.24
N PRO A 178 7.71 22.44 6.42
CA PRO A 178 8.36 21.27 5.86
C PRO A 178 7.72 19.95 6.30
N ILE A 179 7.65 18.96 5.41
CA ILE A 179 7.03 17.66 5.69
C ILE A 179 8.08 16.56 5.62
N GLY A 180 8.23 15.84 6.74
CA GLY A 180 9.05 14.64 6.82
C GLY A 180 8.18 13.38 6.74
N LEU A 181 8.54 12.42 5.92
CA LEU A 181 7.85 11.14 5.77
C LEU A 181 8.78 10.02 6.26
N LEU A 182 8.33 9.23 7.24
CA LEU A 182 8.99 8.00 7.66
C LEU A 182 8.28 6.82 6.97
N GLN A 183 8.82 6.35 5.86
CA GLN A 183 8.22 5.28 5.07
C GLN A 183 8.58 3.92 5.66
N THR A 184 7.59 3.21 6.20
CA THR A 184 7.77 1.91 6.83
C THR A 184 6.96 0.79 6.17
N ALA A 185 6.05 1.08 5.23
CA ALA A 185 5.14 0.09 4.67
C ALA A 185 5.83 -1.01 3.84
N ILE A 186 5.35 -2.26 3.98
CA ILE A 186 5.89 -3.44 3.27
C ILE A 186 4.79 -4.22 2.54
N GLY A 187 5.02 -4.51 1.26
CA GLY A 187 4.12 -5.32 0.44
C GLY A 187 3.72 -6.66 1.07
N GLY A 188 2.42 -6.97 1.02
CA GLY A 188 1.91 -8.28 1.44
C GLY A 188 1.86 -8.54 2.95
N THR A 189 2.19 -7.57 3.79
CA THR A 189 2.04 -7.70 5.26
C THR A 189 0.59 -7.74 5.71
N THR A 190 0.31 -8.44 6.80
CA THR A 190 -0.96 -8.35 7.53
C THR A 190 -0.85 -7.37 8.71
N ILE A 191 -1.97 -6.88 9.25
CA ILE A 191 -1.95 -5.90 10.36
C ILE A 191 -1.18 -6.39 11.61
N GLU A 192 -1.18 -7.70 11.88
CA GLU A 192 -0.60 -8.31 13.08
C GLU A 192 0.93 -8.14 13.17
N THR A 193 1.62 -7.97 12.05
CA THR A 193 3.08 -7.76 12.03
C THR A 193 3.49 -6.38 12.54
N TRP A 194 2.55 -5.43 12.52
CA TRP A 194 2.75 -4.04 12.91
C TRP A 194 2.28 -3.74 14.34
N ILE A 195 1.74 -4.73 15.04
CA ILE A 195 1.28 -4.63 16.43
C ILE A 195 2.27 -5.38 17.33
N SER A 196 2.66 -4.76 18.44
CA SER A 196 3.55 -5.38 19.42
C SER A 196 2.98 -6.67 20.04
N GLU A 197 3.86 -7.57 20.50
CA GLU A 197 3.42 -8.82 21.15
C GLU A 197 2.49 -8.60 22.36
N PRO A 198 2.74 -7.64 23.28
CA PRO A 198 1.85 -7.40 24.42
C PRO A 198 0.42 -7.04 24.03
N TRP A 199 0.25 -6.23 22.98
CA TRP A 199 -1.06 -5.86 22.46
C TRP A 199 -1.78 -7.04 21.81
N MET A 200 -1.04 -7.88 21.07
CA MET A 200 -1.58 -9.10 20.48
C MET A 200 -1.98 -10.14 21.54
N ASP A 201 -1.24 -10.21 22.65
CA ASP A 201 -1.60 -11.00 23.83
C ASP A 201 -2.86 -10.46 24.51
N HIS A 202 -2.96 -9.14 24.70
CA HIS A 202 -4.12 -8.49 25.29
C HIS A 202 -5.41 -8.78 24.51
N LEU A 203 -5.34 -8.81 23.18
CA LEU A 203 -6.47 -9.18 22.32
C LEU A 203 -6.82 -10.67 22.35
N GLY A 204 -5.93 -11.52 22.88
CA GLY A 204 -6.03 -12.98 22.79
C GLY A 204 -5.86 -13.51 21.37
N LEU A 205 -5.14 -12.77 20.51
CA LEU A 205 -4.98 -13.08 19.08
C LEU A 205 -3.56 -13.49 18.69
N LYS A 206 -2.63 -13.56 19.65
CA LYS A 206 -1.29 -14.10 19.39
C LYS A 206 -1.36 -15.60 19.04
N PRO A 207 -0.80 -16.05 17.91
CA PRO A 207 -0.80 -17.47 17.54
C PRO A 207 -0.09 -18.34 18.59
N ALA A 208 -0.64 -19.52 18.86
CA ALA A 208 -0.09 -20.44 19.88
C ALA A 208 1.33 -20.92 19.55
N ASP A 209 1.67 -20.98 18.27
CA ASP A 209 2.98 -21.39 17.77
C ASP A 209 3.94 -20.21 17.51
N HIS A 210 3.58 -18.97 17.89
CA HIS A 210 4.41 -17.77 17.70
C HIS A 210 5.85 -17.94 18.18
N GLY A 211 6.05 -18.68 19.28
CA GLY A 211 7.37 -18.92 19.86
C GLY A 211 8.37 -19.63 18.93
N LYS A 212 7.90 -20.35 17.90
CA LYS A 212 8.79 -21.05 16.96
C LYS A 212 9.62 -20.08 16.11
N TRP A 213 9.10 -18.87 15.86
CA TRP A 213 9.78 -17.85 15.07
C TRP A 213 10.98 -17.23 15.79
N ARG A 214 11.15 -17.49 17.09
CA ARG A 214 12.36 -17.10 17.85
C ARG A 214 13.57 -17.99 17.56
N ASN A 215 13.41 -19.04 16.75
CA ASN A 215 14.49 -19.93 16.39
C ASN A 215 15.03 -19.59 14.99
N ASP A 216 16.17 -18.90 14.93
CA ASP A 216 16.79 -18.49 13.67
C ASP A 216 17.16 -19.69 12.77
N ALA A 217 17.53 -20.83 13.36
CA ALA A 217 17.81 -22.04 12.60
C ALA A 217 16.54 -22.62 11.96
N TYR A 218 15.39 -22.47 12.62
CA TYR A 218 14.09 -22.86 12.05
C TYR A 218 13.69 -21.94 10.88
N ILE A 219 13.82 -20.63 11.06
CA ILE A 219 13.58 -19.64 9.98
C ILE A 219 14.48 -19.94 8.77
N LYS A 220 15.79 -20.12 9.02
CA LYS A 220 16.75 -20.44 7.97
C LYS A 220 16.39 -21.74 7.26
N ALA A 221 15.99 -22.78 7.99
CA ALA A 221 15.59 -24.06 7.39
C ALA A 221 14.39 -23.91 6.44
N ILE A 222 13.37 -23.12 6.81
CA ILE A 222 12.22 -22.84 5.94
C ILE A 222 12.67 -22.11 4.68
N ALA A 223 13.51 -21.08 4.81
CA ALA A 223 13.99 -20.31 3.67
C ALA A 223 14.84 -21.17 2.72
N ASP A 224 15.76 -21.98 3.27
CA ASP A 224 16.59 -22.90 2.49
C ASP A 224 15.73 -23.96 1.77
N GLU A 225 14.74 -24.54 2.45
CA GLU A 225 13.82 -25.53 1.88
C GLU A 225 13.00 -24.94 0.73
N TYR A 226 12.42 -23.75 0.94
CA TYR A 226 11.69 -23.04 -0.11
C TYR A 226 12.58 -22.72 -1.30
N SER A 227 13.78 -22.16 -1.06
CA SER A 227 14.73 -21.82 -2.13
C SER A 227 15.12 -23.05 -2.96
N ALA A 228 15.40 -24.18 -2.30
CA ALA A 228 15.72 -25.43 -2.97
C ALA A 228 14.52 -26.01 -3.75
N ALA A 229 13.32 -25.95 -3.16
CA ALA A 229 12.09 -26.40 -3.81
C ALA A 229 11.75 -25.53 -5.03
N PHE A 230 11.85 -24.22 -4.91
CA PHE A 230 11.56 -23.27 -5.99
C PHE A 230 12.59 -23.37 -7.12
N SER A 231 13.87 -23.52 -6.80
CA SER A 231 14.92 -23.73 -7.83
C SER A 231 14.68 -25.01 -8.62
N ARG A 232 14.29 -26.11 -7.95
CA ARG A 232 13.92 -27.36 -8.62
C ARG A 232 12.64 -27.19 -9.45
N TYR A 233 11.64 -26.52 -8.90
CA TYR A 233 10.40 -26.20 -9.61
C TYR A 233 10.65 -25.47 -10.93
N VAL A 234 11.45 -24.40 -10.91
CA VAL A 234 11.79 -23.63 -12.12
C VAL A 234 12.49 -24.52 -13.15
N ALA A 235 13.46 -25.33 -12.72
CA ALA A 235 14.17 -26.25 -13.62
C ALA A 235 13.23 -27.31 -14.23
N ASP A 236 12.31 -27.87 -13.45
CA ASP A 236 11.32 -28.84 -13.92
C ASP A 236 10.33 -28.20 -14.91
N VAL A 237 9.87 -26.97 -14.63
CA VAL A 237 9.00 -26.20 -15.52
C VAL A 237 9.69 -25.92 -16.86
N ASP A 238 10.94 -25.43 -16.83
CA ASP A 238 11.70 -25.13 -18.04
C ASP A 238 12.01 -26.39 -18.86
N ALA A 239 12.25 -27.53 -18.20
CA ALA A 239 12.48 -28.81 -18.88
C ALA A 239 11.21 -29.37 -19.56
N LEU A 240 10.03 -29.07 -19.01
CA LEU A 240 8.74 -29.45 -19.61
C LEU A 240 8.31 -28.50 -20.74
N ASP A 241 8.86 -27.29 -20.77
CA ASP A 241 8.48 -26.24 -21.70
C ASP A 241 8.94 -26.53 -23.14
N ARG A 242 8.01 -27.05 -23.94
CA ARG A 242 8.20 -27.26 -25.37
C ARG A 242 8.64 -26.00 -26.12
N GLY A 243 8.17 -24.82 -25.71
CA GLY A 243 8.51 -23.57 -26.38
C GLY A 243 9.96 -23.14 -26.19
N LEU A 244 10.55 -23.40 -25.02
CA LEU A 244 11.99 -23.24 -24.83
C LEU A 244 12.78 -24.26 -25.66
N ALA A 245 12.34 -25.53 -25.67
CA ALA A 245 13.02 -26.60 -26.41
C ALA A 245 13.01 -26.38 -27.94
N GLU A 246 11.88 -25.92 -28.48
CA GLU A 246 11.66 -25.68 -29.91
C GLU A 246 11.98 -24.23 -30.34
N ARG A 247 12.37 -23.35 -29.40
CA ARG A 247 12.70 -21.94 -29.61
C ARG A 247 11.54 -21.11 -30.18
N TRP A 248 10.37 -21.19 -29.56
CA TRP A 248 9.16 -20.45 -29.95
C TRP A 248 9.26 -18.93 -29.79
N GLN A 249 10.38 -18.38 -29.32
CA GLN A 249 10.67 -16.94 -29.40
C GLN A 249 11.27 -16.52 -30.75
N ASP A 250 11.80 -17.46 -31.54
CA ASP A 250 12.50 -17.18 -32.79
C ASP A 250 11.53 -16.62 -33.85
N PRO A 251 11.87 -15.52 -34.55
CA PRO A 251 11.02 -14.97 -35.61
C PRO A 251 10.83 -15.93 -36.80
N ALA A 252 11.73 -16.91 -36.99
CA ALA A 252 11.62 -17.90 -38.06
C ALA A 252 10.71 -19.09 -37.74
N PHE A 253 10.24 -19.22 -36.49
CA PHE A 253 9.33 -20.30 -36.08
C PHE A 253 7.95 -20.15 -36.75
N ASP A 254 7.46 -21.24 -37.34
CA ASP A 254 6.14 -21.32 -37.99
C ASP A 254 5.07 -21.68 -36.96
N ASP A 255 4.19 -20.73 -36.65
CA ASP A 255 3.08 -20.85 -35.71
C ASP A 255 1.71 -20.93 -36.41
N ALA A 256 1.69 -21.25 -37.72
CA ALA A 256 0.46 -21.27 -38.51
C ALA A 256 -0.57 -22.31 -38.03
N ASP A 257 -0.13 -23.37 -37.34
CA ASP A 257 -0.97 -24.41 -36.77
C ASP A 257 -1.45 -24.10 -35.34
N TRP A 258 -1.01 -22.99 -34.75
CA TRP A 258 -1.45 -22.58 -33.41
C TRP A 258 -2.86 -22.01 -33.42
N ASP A 259 -3.57 -22.24 -32.32
CA ASP A 259 -4.87 -21.64 -32.07
C ASP A 259 -4.77 -20.12 -31.95
N ALA A 260 -5.88 -19.43 -32.20
CA ALA A 260 -5.99 -17.98 -32.15
C ALA A 260 -6.80 -17.54 -30.93
N ILE A 261 -6.42 -16.43 -30.29
CA ILE A 261 -7.12 -15.84 -29.15
C ILE A 261 -7.10 -14.30 -29.20
N GLU A 262 -8.24 -13.69 -28.86
CA GLU A 262 -8.35 -12.25 -28.63
C GLU A 262 -8.12 -11.97 -27.14
N LEU A 263 -7.05 -11.26 -26.79
CA LEU A 263 -6.69 -11.04 -25.38
C LEU A 263 -7.61 -10.03 -24.68
N ARG A 264 -8.26 -9.14 -25.43
CA ARG A 264 -9.19 -8.13 -24.89
C ARG A 264 -10.41 -8.72 -24.20
N ASP A 265 -10.87 -9.86 -24.68
CA ASP A 265 -12.09 -10.55 -24.22
C ASP A 265 -11.78 -11.82 -23.43
N ALA A 266 -10.50 -12.12 -23.18
CA ALA A 266 -10.04 -13.39 -22.59
C ALA A 266 -10.14 -13.39 -21.06
N TYR A 267 -11.37 -13.43 -20.52
CA TYR A 267 -11.62 -13.80 -19.11
C TYR A 267 -12.93 -14.58 -18.93
N ALA A 268 -13.23 -15.44 -19.89
CA ALA A 268 -13.98 -16.66 -19.57
C ALA A 268 -12.96 -17.72 -19.11
N PRO A 269 -13.34 -18.71 -18.27
CA PRO A 269 -12.46 -19.84 -17.98
C PRO A 269 -12.01 -20.48 -19.31
N HIS A 270 -10.80 -20.16 -19.73
CA HIS A 270 -10.22 -20.62 -20.97
C HIS A 270 -9.35 -21.83 -20.67
N ALA A 271 -9.56 -22.92 -21.39
CA ALA A 271 -8.92 -24.20 -21.07
C ALA A 271 -7.38 -24.10 -21.03
N ALA A 272 -6.78 -23.23 -21.86
CA ALA A 272 -5.33 -23.01 -21.85
C ALA A 272 -4.81 -22.50 -20.49
N PHE A 273 -5.62 -21.71 -19.77
CA PHE A 273 -5.22 -21.08 -18.51
C PHE A 273 -5.77 -21.77 -17.28
N SER A 274 -6.39 -22.96 -17.43
CA SER A 274 -6.90 -23.72 -16.30
C SER A 274 -5.76 -24.45 -15.58
N GLY A 275 -5.50 -24.03 -14.35
CA GLY A 275 -4.42 -24.58 -13.51
C GLY A 275 -3.00 -24.24 -13.97
N PRO A 276 -1.99 -24.84 -13.34
CA PRO A 276 -0.60 -24.50 -13.59
C PRO A 276 -0.16 -24.94 -15.00
N ALA A 277 0.45 -24.02 -15.74
CA ALA A 277 0.85 -24.23 -17.12
C ALA A 277 1.89 -23.23 -17.59
N VAL A 278 2.59 -23.57 -18.68
CA VAL A 278 3.31 -22.59 -19.49
C VAL A 278 2.56 -22.41 -20.80
N VAL A 279 2.17 -21.18 -21.09
CA VAL A 279 1.45 -20.80 -22.32
C VAL A 279 2.25 -19.76 -23.07
N TRP A 280 2.50 -20.03 -24.35
CA TRP A 280 3.18 -19.11 -25.24
C TRP A 280 2.18 -18.38 -26.11
N PHE A 281 2.45 -17.11 -26.35
CA PHE A 281 1.71 -16.26 -27.28
C PHE A 281 2.68 -15.68 -28.29
N ARG A 282 2.25 -15.60 -29.56
CA ARG A 282 3.03 -15.03 -30.65
C ARG A 282 2.17 -14.10 -31.49
N LYS A 283 2.77 -13.01 -31.95
CA LYS A 283 2.18 -12.10 -32.93
C LYS A 283 3.28 -11.43 -33.74
N THR A 284 3.10 -11.40 -35.06
CA THR A 284 3.96 -10.63 -35.95
C THR A 284 3.22 -9.37 -36.41
N ILE A 285 3.86 -8.22 -36.27
CA ILE A 285 3.29 -6.92 -36.62
C ILE A 285 4.20 -6.18 -37.61
N ASP A 286 3.57 -5.40 -38.49
CA ASP A 286 4.25 -4.41 -39.32
C ASP A 286 4.17 -3.05 -38.61
N VAL A 287 5.33 -2.44 -38.37
CA VAL A 287 5.45 -1.16 -37.65
C VAL A 287 5.31 -0.01 -38.65
N PRO A 288 4.53 1.03 -38.31
CA PRO A 288 4.47 2.24 -39.13
C PRO A 288 5.86 2.81 -39.42
N ALA A 289 6.14 3.13 -40.69
CA ALA A 289 7.47 3.53 -41.15
C ALA A 289 8.08 4.74 -40.39
N ASN A 290 7.24 5.64 -39.87
CA ASN A 290 7.65 6.78 -39.05
C ASN A 290 8.12 6.41 -37.63
N LEU A 291 7.86 5.18 -37.19
CA LEU A 291 8.24 4.67 -35.87
C LEU A 291 9.48 3.76 -35.90
N VAL A 292 9.84 3.25 -37.07
CA VAL A 292 11.00 2.36 -37.25
C VAL A 292 12.29 3.03 -36.76
N GLY A 293 13.10 2.28 -36.02
CA GLY A 293 14.35 2.71 -35.42
C GLY A 293 14.19 3.51 -34.11
N ARG A 294 12.97 3.89 -33.73
CA ARG A 294 12.73 4.62 -32.49
C ARG A 294 12.65 3.67 -31.29
N ARG A 295 13.11 4.16 -30.13
CA ARG A 295 12.91 3.51 -28.84
C ARG A 295 11.43 3.52 -28.47
N ALA A 296 10.96 2.43 -27.87
CA ALA A 296 9.58 2.29 -27.42
C ALA A 296 9.48 1.54 -26.08
N ILE A 297 8.29 1.54 -25.48
CA ILE A 297 7.95 0.76 -24.29
C ILE A 297 6.73 -0.07 -24.64
N MET A 298 6.84 -1.38 -24.43
CA MET A 298 5.75 -2.31 -24.57
C MET A 298 5.03 -2.44 -23.23
N ARG A 299 3.72 -2.18 -23.21
CA ARG A 299 2.86 -2.17 -22.02
C ARG A 299 1.75 -3.21 -22.13
N PHE A 300 1.71 -4.15 -21.18
CA PHE A 300 0.78 -5.29 -21.21
C PHE A 300 -0.06 -5.44 -19.93
N GLY A 301 -0.11 -4.39 -19.11
CA GLY A 301 -0.84 -4.42 -17.85
C GLY A 301 -0.37 -5.51 -16.92
N THR A 302 -1.27 -6.08 -16.13
CA THR A 302 -0.96 -7.16 -15.18
C THR A 302 -1.37 -8.52 -15.76
N LEU A 303 -0.54 -9.53 -15.52
CA LEU A 303 -0.72 -10.90 -15.99
C LEU A 303 -0.73 -11.84 -14.79
N THR A 304 -1.33 -13.02 -14.90
CA THR A 304 -1.22 -14.05 -13.87
C THR A 304 0.23 -14.51 -13.72
N ASP A 305 0.66 -14.61 -12.46
CA ASP A 305 1.96 -15.09 -12.03
C ASP A 305 3.12 -14.47 -12.82
N ALA A 306 3.85 -15.21 -13.65
CA ALA A 306 5.11 -14.71 -14.21
C ALA A 306 5.16 -14.74 -15.74
N ASP A 307 5.99 -13.87 -16.33
CA ASP A 307 6.21 -13.87 -17.78
C ASP A 307 7.65 -13.55 -18.18
N ASP A 308 8.02 -14.06 -19.35
CA ASP A 308 9.19 -13.63 -20.11
C ASP A 308 8.72 -13.10 -21.46
N CYS A 309 9.22 -11.93 -21.88
CA CYS A 309 8.84 -11.32 -23.15
C CYS A 309 10.03 -11.18 -24.10
N TYR A 310 9.79 -11.51 -25.37
CA TYR A 310 10.76 -11.47 -26.44
C TYR A 310 10.25 -10.64 -27.62
N VAL A 311 11.17 -9.92 -28.27
CA VAL A 311 10.95 -9.27 -29.57
C VAL A 311 12.06 -9.73 -30.52
N ASN A 312 11.67 -10.29 -31.67
CA ASN A 312 12.57 -10.86 -32.66
C ASN A 312 13.56 -11.89 -32.08
N GLY A 313 13.12 -12.66 -31.10
CA GLY A 313 13.92 -13.68 -30.42
C GLY A 313 14.81 -13.16 -29.28
N GLU A 314 14.91 -11.85 -29.08
CA GLU A 314 15.66 -11.25 -27.98
C GLU A 314 14.74 -10.97 -26.79
N MET A 315 15.15 -11.37 -25.58
CA MET A 315 14.40 -11.07 -24.36
C MET A 315 14.49 -9.58 -24.04
N ILE A 316 13.34 -8.93 -23.92
CA ILE A 316 13.24 -7.49 -23.63
C ILE A 316 12.78 -7.19 -22.20
N GLY A 317 12.27 -8.20 -21.48
CA GLY A 317 11.87 -8.07 -20.09
C GLY A 317 11.24 -9.32 -19.52
N GLN A 318 11.10 -9.33 -18.19
CA GLN A 318 10.47 -10.39 -17.42
C GLN A 318 9.84 -9.82 -16.16
N THR A 319 8.78 -10.47 -15.67
CA THR A 319 8.14 -10.15 -14.39
C THR A 319 7.83 -11.45 -13.66
N GLY A 320 8.19 -11.53 -12.38
CA GLY A 320 8.15 -12.79 -11.62
C GLY A 320 6.83 -13.09 -10.89
N TYR A 321 5.86 -12.18 -10.87
CA TYR A 321 4.60 -12.36 -10.14
C TYR A 321 3.48 -11.45 -10.68
N GLN A 322 2.25 -11.66 -10.21
CA GLN A 322 1.08 -11.21 -10.96
C GLN A 322 0.80 -9.69 -10.93
N TYR A 323 1.30 -8.96 -9.94
CA TYR A 323 0.82 -7.60 -9.63
C TYR A 323 1.56 -6.43 -10.29
N PRO A 324 2.83 -6.52 -10.73
CA PRO A 324 3.47 -5.42 -11.47
C PRO A 324 2.88 -5.28 -12.88
N PRO A 325 2.66 -4.05 -13.37
CA PRO A 325 2.41 -3.85 -14.79
C PRO A 325 3.65 -4.28 -15.59
N ARG A 326 3.41 -4.86 -16.77
CA ARG A 326 4.46 -5.29 -17.69
C ARG A 326 4.84 -4.10 -18.55
N GLU A 327 5.99 -3.51 -18.25
CA GLU A 327 6.56 -2.38 -18.96
C GLU A 327 7.98 -2.71 -19.41
N TYR A 328 8.13 -3.11 -20.68
CA TYR A 328 9.41 -3.59 -21.21
C TYR A 328 9.92 -2.69 -22.32
N VAL A 329 11.21 -2.35 -22.24
CA VAL A 329 11.87 -1.43 -23.16
C VAL A 329 12.20 -2.14 -24.47
N ILE A 330 11.74 -1.59 -25.59
CA ILE A 330 12.21 -1.96 -26.92
C ILE A 330 13.25 -0.92 -27.35
N PRO A 331 14.54 -1.27 -27.48
CA PRO A 331 15.59 -0.30 -27.80
C PRO A 331 15.37 0.41 -29.15
N ALA A 332 14.92 -0.33 -30.17
CA ALA A 332 14.59 0.20 -31.49
C ALA A 332 13.52 -0.67 -32.16
N LEU A 333 12.46 -0.06 -32.69
CA LEU A 333 11.41 -0.78 -33.43
C LEU A 333 11.92 -1.21 -34.82
N ALA A 334 11.77 -2.49 -35.16
CA ALA A 334 12.01 -2.99 -36.52
C ALA A 334 10.79 -2.75 -37.44
N GLU A 335 10.99 -2.69 -38.75
CA GLU A 335 9.90 -2.53 -39.75
C GLU A 335 8.85 -3.64 -39.63
N ARG A 336 9.30 -4.87 -39.42
CA ARG A 336 8.47 -6.02 -39.08
C ARG A 336 9.05 -6.68 -37.86
N MET A 337 8.22 -6.98 -36.86
CA MET A 337 8.68 -7.63 -35.63
C MET A 337 7.75 -8.75 -35.19
N THR A 338 8.35 -9.78 -34.61
CA THR A 338 7.65 -10.87 -33.94
C THR A 338 7.77 -10.67 -32.43
N ILE A 339 6.62 -10.60 -31.76
CA ILE A 339 6.51 -10.53 -30.30
C ILE A 339 6.16 -11.94 -29.82
N ALA A 340 6.89 -12.44 -28.83
CA ALA A 340 6.57 -13.69 -28.16
C ALA A 340 6.50 -13.48 -26.64
N PHE A 341 5.44 -13.98 -26.02
CA PHE A 341 5.27 -14.00 -24.56
C PHE A 341 5.24 -15.43 -24.08
N ARG A 342 6.04 -15.71 -23.05
CA ARG A 342 5.97 -16.94 -22.28
C ARG A 342 5.30 -16.62 -20.95
N LEU A 343 4.04 -16.97 -20.80
CA LEU A 343 3.29 -16.83 -19.56
C LEU A 343 3.43 -18.12 -18.73
N ARG A 344 3.97 -18.01 -17.52
CA ARG A 344 3.99 -19.06 -16.51
C ARG A 344 2.84 -18.82 -15.54
N ILE A 345 1.94 -19.80 -15.47
CA ILE A 345 0.85 -19.86 -14.50
C ILE A 345 1.27 -20.87 -13.45
N ASP A 346 1.49 -20.40 -12.23
CA ASP A 346 2.08 -21.17 -11.14
C ASP A 346 1.00 -21.70 -10.19
N THR A 347 -0.17 -21.07 -10.20
CA THR A 347 -1.27 -21.31 -9.28
C THR A 347 -2.30 -22.33 -9.78
N ALA A 348 -2.87 -23.10 -8.84
CA ALA A 348 -3.86 -24.15 -9.14
C ALA A 348 -5.18 -23.63 -9.73
N ILE A 349 -5.53 -22.36 -9.47
CA ILE A 349 -6.78 -21.75 -9.95
C ILE A 349 -6.68 -21.39 -11.44
N GLY A 350 -5.47 -21.22 -11.97
CA GLY A 350 -5.26 -20.74 -13.32
C GLY A 350 -5.22 -19.22 -13.42
N GLY A 351 -5.43 -18.67 -14.62
CA GLY A 351 -5.49 -17.22 -14.80
C GLY A 351 -5.41 -16.72 -16.23
N GLY A 352 -4.49 -15.79 -16.52
CA GLY A 352 -4.29 -15.22 -17.85
C GLY A 352 -3.98 -13.72 -17.80
N PHE A 353 -4.51 -12.99 -18.77
CA PHE A 353 -4.40 -11.53 -18.86
C PHE A 353 -5.49 -10.86 -18.03
N ARG A 354 -5.19 -9.70 -17.44
CA ARG A 354 -6.19 -8.93 -16.68
C ARG A 354 -7.11 -8.16 -17.62
N VAL A 355 -8.41 -8.36 -17.45
CA VAL A 355 -9.47 -7.72 -18.26
C VAL A 355 -9.36 -6.20 -18.19
N GLY A 356 -9.55 -5.54 -19.33
CA GLY A 356 -9.59 -4.09 -19.42
C GLY A 356 -8.22 -3.41 -19.39
N LYS A 357 -7.12 -4.17 -19.21
CA LYS A 357 -5.77 -3.67 -19.42
C LYS A 357 -5.45 -3.67 -20.93
N ARG A 358 -4.81 -2.61 -21.40
CA ARG A 358 -4.46 -2.45 -22.83
C ARG A 358 -3.11 -3.10 -23.11
N HIS A 359 -2.98 -3.72 -24.28
CA HIS A 359 -1.71 -4.24 -24.79
C HIS A 359 -1.21 -3.33 -25.91
N VAL A 360 -0.22 -2.50 -25.61
CA VAL A 360 0.23 -1.43 -26.51
C VAL A 360 1.75 -1.33 -26.60
N ILE A 361 2.24 -0.72 -27.68
CA ILE A 361 3.62 -0.25 -27.80
C ILE A 361 3.58 1.27 -27.89
N VAL A 362 4.23 1.93 -26.93
CA VAL A 362 4.27 3.40 -26.78
C VAL A 362 5.62 3.91 -27.28
N CYS A 363 5.60 4.88 -28.21
CA CYS A 363 6.78 5.48 -28.82
C CYS A 363 6.69 7.02 -28.82
N GLY A 364 7.06 7.65 -27.71
CA GLY A 364 6.71 9.06 -27.47
C GLY A 364 5.20 9.20 -27.36
N ASP A 365 4.61 10.13 -28.12
CA ASP A 365 3.15 10.36 -28.13
C ASP A 365 2.38 9.37 -29.03
N GLU A 366 3.09 8.51 -29.75
CA GLU A 366 2.49 7.55 -30.69
C GLU A 366 2.24 6.20 -29.98
N VAL A 367 1.08 5.61 -30.23
CA VAL A 367 0.67 4.34 -29.61
C VAL A 367 0.24 3.35 -30.68
N ILE A 368 0.90 2.19 -30.70
CA ILE A 368 0.47 1.03 -31.49
C ILE A 368 -0.40 0.16 -30.59
N ASP A 369 -1.66 0.04 -30.94
CA ASP A 369 -2.61 -0.85 -30.28
C ASP A 369 -2.43 -2.28 -30.80
N VAL A 370 -1.74 -3.13 -30.04
CA VAL A 370 -1.33 -4.46 -30.50
C VAL A 370 -2.54 -5.38 -30.65
N ASP A 371 -3.55 -5.21 -29.81
CA ASP A 371 -4.78 -6.00 -29.88
C ASP A 371 -5.64 -5.65 -31.11
N ALA A 372 -5.56 -4.40 -31.59
CA ALA A 372 -6.28 -4.01 -32.80
C ALA A 372 -5.69 -4.63 -34.10
N LEU A 373 -4.52 -5.27 -34.01
CA LEU A 373 -3.82 -5.90 -35.13
C LEU A 373 -4.22 -7.38 -35.33
N GLY A 374 -5.43 -7.76 -34.90
CA GLY A 374 -5.98 -9.12 -35.01
C GLY A 374 -5.63 -10.03 -33.83
N PRO A 375 -5.99 -11.32 -33.88
CA PRO A 375 -5.80 -12.22 -32.75
C PRO A 375 -4.32 -12.57 -32.53
N TRP A 376 -4.01 -12.97 -31.31
CA TRP A 376 -2.74 -13.61 -30.96
C TRP A 376 -2.77 -15.08 -31.32
N ARG A 377 -1.65 -15.65 -31.74
CA ARG A 377 -1.45 -17.10 -31.77
C ARG A 377 -1.02 -17.56 -30.40
N TYR A 378 -1.51 -18.72 -29.94
CA TYR A 378 -1.08 -19.27 -28.67
C TYR A 378 -0.94 -20.79 -28.68
N ALA A 379 -0.06 -21.30 -27.82
CA ALA A 379 0.11 -22.74 -27.59
C ALA A 379 0.42 -23.03 -26.11
N VAL A 380 -0.19 -24.08 -25.57
CA VAL A 380 0.18 -24.61 -24.24
C VAL A 380 1.45 -25.45 -24.41
N ALA A 381 2.58 -24.91 -23.96
CA ALA A 381 3.86 -25.61 -24.02
C ALA A 381 3.92 -26.78 -23.03
N ALA A 382 3.39 -26.57 -21.82
CA ALA A 382 3.43 -27.55 -20.75
C ALA A 382 2.26 -27.38 -19.78
N ARG A 383 1.81 -28.50 -19.18
CA ARG A 383 1.10 -28.51 -17.91
C ARG A 383 2.11 -28.79 -16.81
N THR A 384 2.12 -27.96 -15.78
CA THR A 384 3.17 -27.95 -14.77
C THR A 384 2.62 -28.37 -13.41
N PRO A 385 3.49 -28.77 -12.47
CA PRO A 385 3.09 -28.83 -11.07
C PRO A 385 2.74 -27.42 -10.55
N GLN A 386 2.01 -27.36 -9.44
CA GLN A 386 1.84 -26.10 -8.71
C GLN A 386 3.18 -25.66 -8.13
N ALA A 387 3.48 -24.35 -8.15
CA ALA A 387 4.66 -23.80 -7.50
C ALA A 387 4.64 -24.09 -5.99
N PRO A 388 5.81 -24.29 -5.35
CA PRO A 388 5.89 -24.44 -3.91
C PRO A 388 5.38 -23.17 -3.21
N GLU A 389 4.65 -23.34 -2.11
CA GLU A 389 4.13 -22.23 -1.32
C GLU A 389 5.26 -21.54 -0.54
N GLN A 390 5.33 -20.22 -0.62
CA GLN A 390 6.28 -19.42 0.14
C GLN A 390 5.71 -19.08 1.52
N THR A 391 6.56 -19.20 2.55
CA THR A 391 6.28 -18.64 3.87
C THR A 391 6.70 -17.17 3.89
N PHE A 392 5.75 -16.26 4.03
CA PHE A 392 6.01 -14.82 4.15
C PHE A 392 6.27 -14.43 5.61
N LEU A 393 7.55 -14.35 5.99
CA LEU A 393 7.96 -14.03 7.37
C LEU A 393 7.42 -12.67 7.86
N SER A 394 7.30 -11.71 6.95
CA SER A 394 6.72 -10.38 7.19
C SER A 394 5.22 -10.40 7.57
N ARG A 395 4.53 -11.54 7.47
CA ARG A 395 3.13 -11.70 7.92
C ARG A 395 2.99 -12.17 9.36
N PHE A 396 4.08 -12.49 10.04
CA PHE A 396 4.02 -12.99 11.41
C PHE A 396 3.96 -11.86 12.44
N THR A 397 3.36 -12.17 13.57
CA THR A 397 3.06 -11.21 14.62
C THR A 397 4.28 -10.41 15.06
N ALA A 398 4.12 -9.10 15.19
CA ALA A 398 5.10 -8.13 15.68
C ALA A 398 6.44 -8.05 14.91
N SER A 399 6.65 -8.79 13.82
CA SER A 399 7.98 -8.93 13.23
C SER A 399 8.49 -7.61 12.63
N CYS A 400 7.63 -6.89 11.89
CA CYS A 400 7.96 -5.57 11.34
C CYS A 400 7.89 -4.47 12.41
N TYR A 401 6.96 -4.55 13.37
CA TYR A 401 6.91 -3.64 14.52
C TYR A 401 8.26 -3.63 15.25
N ASN A 402 8.79 -4.81 15.57
CA ASN A 402 10.02 -4.96 16.32
C ASN A 402 11.24 -4.41 15.57
N ALA A 403 11.29 -4.59 14.25
CA ALA A 403 12.45 -4.25 13.44
C ALA A 403 12.41 -2.83 12.87
N MET A 404 11.23 -2.24 12.66
CA MET A 404 11.08 -1.01 11.90
C MET A 404 10.39 0.11 12.68
N ILE A 405 9.36 -0.21 13.48
CA ILE A 405 8.62 0.81 14.26
C ILE A 405 9.30 1.10 15.59
N ALA A 406 9.69 0.06 16.33
CA ALA A 406 10.35 0.22 17.63
C ALA A 406 11.66 1.04 17.56
N PRO A 407 12.51 0.89 16.53
CA PRO A 407 13.72 1.71 16.43
C PRO A 407 13.49 3.20 16.16
N ILE A 408 12.35 3.57 15.56
CA ILE A 408 11.99 4.97 15.29
C ILE A 408 11.10 5.58 16.38
N ALA A 409 10.71 4.79 17.39
CA ALA A 409 9.78 5.17 18.46
C ALA A 409 10.14 6.47 19.19
N ARG A 410 11.43 6.81 19.27
CA ARG A 410 11.93 8.01 19.95
C ARG A 410 11.96 9.26 19.07
N TYR A 411 11.67 9.10 17.78
CA TYR A 411 11.58 10.21 16.84
C TYR A 411 10.26 10.94 17.06
N GLY A 412 10.30 12.26 17.13
CA GLY A 412 9.08 13.06 17.25
C GLY A 412 8.23 12.93 15.99
N VAL A 413 6.91 12.80 16.15
CA VAL A 413 5.97 12.69 15.03
C VAL A 413 4.74 13.56 15.25
N THR A 414 4.13 13.96 14.13
CA THR A 414 2.87 14.69 14.03
C THR A 414 1.70 13.74 13.93
N GLY A 415 1.83 12.65 13.17
CA GLY A 415 0.74 11.69 12.94
C GLY A 415 1.15 10.46 12.13
N THR A 416 0.18 9.58 11.89
CA THR A 416 0.37 8.37 11.08
C THR A 416 -0.64 8.31 9.94
N LEU A 417 -0.15 7.91 8.76
CA LEU A 417 -0.97 7.47 7.63
C LEU A 417 -0.88 5.95 7.50
N TRP A 418 -2.01 5.30 7.29
CA TRP A 418 -2.10 3.85 7.22
C TRP A 418 -2.87 3.37 5.99
N TYR A 419 -2.26 2.51 5.18
CA TYR A 419 -2.97 1.87 4.06
C TYR A 419 -2.68 0.37 4.05
N GLN A 420 -3.60 -0.37 4.68
CA GLN A 420 -3.57 -1.83 4.75
C GLN A 420 -4.97 -2.41 4.91
N GLY A 421 -5.12 -3.61 4.37
CA GLY A 421 -6.22 -4.51 4.66
C GLY A 421 -6.26 -5.71 3.70
N GLU A 422 -5.71 -5.59 2.50
CA GLU A 422 -5.87 -6.57 1.41
C GLU A 422 -5.35 -7.96 1.81
N SER A 423 -4.26 -8.04 2.59
CA SER A 423 -3.75 -9.33 3.09
C SER A 423 -4.57 -9.92 4.25
N ASN A 424 -5.44 -9.13 4.87
CA ASN A 424 -6.41 -9.55 5.88
C ASN A 424 -7.83 -9.76 5.29
N ALA A 425 -8.04 -9.43 4.01
CA ALA A 425 -9.28 -9.63 3.28
C ALA A 425 -9.47 -11.12 2.96
N THR A 426 -9.87 -11.86 3.98
CA THR A 426 -10.26 -13.27 3.88
C THR A 426 -11.78 -13.38 3.89
N ARG A 427 -12.32 -14.57 3.56
CA ARG A 427 -13.79 -14.81 3.57
C ARG A 427 -14.46 -14.36 4.87
N THR A 428 -13.74 -14.45 6.00
CA THR A 428 -14.17 -13.97 7.30
C THR A 428 -13.01 -13.20 7.93
N PRO A 429 -12.89 -11.88 7.70
CA PRO A 429 -11.85 -11.08 8.34
C PRO A 429 -11.95 -11.24 9.86
N VAL A 430 -10.88 -11.75 10.46
CA VAL A 430 -10.88 -12.11 11.89
C VAL A 430 -10.62 -10.86 12.72
N ARG A 431 -11.68 -10.31 13.32
CA ARG A 431 -11.64 -9.20 14.30
C ARG A 431 -10.72 -8.05 13.84
N TYR A 432 -10.89 -7.60 12.59
CA TYR A 432 -9.98 -6.61 12.02
C TYR A 432 -10.16 -5.24 12.69
N ALA A 433 -11.39 -4.86 13.07
CA ALA A 433 -11.63 -3.64 13.82
C ALA A 433 -10.84 -3.60 15.15
N ASP A 434 -10.85 -4.71 15.90
CA ASP A 434 -10.12 -4.82 17.18
C ASP A 434 -8.61 -4.72 16.99
N LYS A 435 -8.07 -5.31 15.91
CA LYS A 435 -6.65 -5.19 15.56
C LYS A 435 -6.27 -3.78 15.15
N MET A 436 -7.12 -3.09 14.40
CA MET A 436 -6.90 -1.69 14.03
C MET A 436 -6.89 -0.80 15.28
N ILE A 437 -7.84 -1.00 16.19
CA ILE A 437 -7.87 -0.31 17.49
C ILE A 437 -6.57 -0.54 18.28
N ALA A 438 -6.11 -1.79 18.37
CA ALA A 438 -4.87 -2.13 19.04
C ALA A 438 -3.63 -1.57 18.33
N LEU A 439 -3.61 -1.50 16.99
CA LEU A 439 -2.54 -0.87 16.23
C LEU A 439 -2.41 0.62 16.59
N VAL A 440 -3.53 1.35 16.55
CA VAL A 440 -3.55 2.79 16.87
C VAL A 440 -3.07 3.02 18.30
N GLN A 441 -3.57 2.25 19.26
CA GLN A 441 -3.17 2.39 20.66
C GLN A 441 -1.70 1.99 20.88
N CYS A 442 -1.26 0.89 20.28
CA CYS A 442 0.13 0.44 20.32
C CYS A 442 1.07 1.52 19.79
N TRP A 443 0.75 2.16 18.67
CA TRP A 443 1.63 3.17 18.07
C TRP A 443 1.60 4.48 18.84
N ARG A 444 0.44 4.90 19.36
CA ARG A 444 0.35 6.03 20.30
C ARG A 444 1.22 5.84 21.54
N GLU A 445 1.22 4.64 22.11
CA GLU A 445 2.13 4.29 23.22
C GLU A 445 3.59 4.26 22.78
N THR A 446 3.87 3.72 21.59
CA THR A 446 5.23 3.59 21.07
C THR A 446 5.90 4.95 20.87
N PHE A 447 5.17 5.92 20.30
CA PHE A 447 5.68 7.26 20.04
C PHE A 447 5.54 8.22 21.23
N ASP A 448 4.99 7.77 22.37
CA ASP A 448 4.68 8.63 23.53
C ASP A 448 3.72 9.78 23.19
N GLU A 449 2.72 9.50 22.34
CA GLU A 449 1.77 10.46 21.79
C GLU A 449 0.33 9.91 21.92
N PRO A 450 -0.32 10.02 23.10
CA PRO A 450 -1.61 9.37 23.38
C PRO A 450 -2.77 9.88 22.51
N ASP A 451 -2.65 11.11 22.00
CA ASP A 451 -3.61 11.73 21.09
C ASP A 451 -3.05 11.83 19.66
N MET A 452 -2.06 11.01 19.26
CA MET A 452 -1.53 11.06 17.89
C MET A 452 -2.65 10.87 16.84
N PRO A 453 -2.81 11.79 15.87
CA PRO A 453 -3.69 11.62 14.73
C PRO A 453 -3.35 10.35 13.95
N PHE A 454 -4.37 9.56 13.66
CA PHE A 454 -4.22 8.31 12.89
C PHE A 454 -5.24 8.28 11.75
N ILE A 455 -4.74 8.34 10.52
CA ILE A 455 -5.57 8.45 9.31
C ILE A 455 -5.35 7.19 8.47
N TRP A 456 -6.41 6.51 8.05
CA TRP A 456 -6.27 5.33 7.19
C TRP A 456 -7.13 5.34 5.94
N ALA A 457 -6.65 4.63 4.92
CA ALA A 457 -7.39 4.35 3.71
C ALA A 457 -8.29 3.13 3.91
N GLN A 458 -9.59 3.31 3.66
CA GLN A 458 -10.49 2.19 3.45
C GLN A 458 -10.17 1.54 2.09
N LEU A 459 -10.27 0.21 1.99
CA LEU A 459 -9.93 -0.47 0.75
C LEU A 459 -10.78 0.03 -0.44
N PRO A 460 -10.18 0.16 -1.63
CA PRO A 460 -10.89 0.56 -2.86
C PRO A 460 -11.79 -0.57 -3.37
N GLY A 461 -12.52 -0.34 -4.46
CA GLY A 461 -13.21 -1.43 -5.16
C GLY A 461 -12.22 -2.41 -5.82
N ILE A 462 -12.56 -3.70 -5.83
CA ILE A 462 -11.81 -4.72 -6.58
C ILE A 462 -12.77 -5.74 -7.23
N GLY A 463 -12.53 -6.08 -8.49
CA GLY A 463 -13.36 -6.97 -9.31
C GLY A 463 -12.83 -8.40 -9.44
N PHE A 464 -11.67 -8.71 -8.87
CA PHE A 464 -11.06 -10.03 -8.93
C PHE A 464 -10.42 -10.44 -7.61
N GLY A 465 -10.32 -11.75 -7.35
CA GLY A 465 -9.56 -12.30 -6.21
C GLY A 465 -10.11 -11.96 -4.81
N ALA A 466 -11.16 -11.14 -4.71
CA ALA A 466 -11.74 -10.69 -3.46
C ALA A 466 -12.32 -11.84 -2.63
N ARG A 467 -12.01 -11.82 -1.33
CA ARG A 467 -12.62 -12.71 -0.34
C ARG A 467 -13.01 -11.87 0.86
N GLY A 468 -14.30 -11.59 1.04
CA GLY A 468 -14.80 -10.80 2.18
C GLY A 468 -14.42 -9.32 2.15
N TRP A 469 -14.21 -8.74 0.97
CA TRP A 469 -13.73 -7.37 0.79
C TRP A 469 -14.68 -6.32 1.38
N ALA A 470 -15.98 -6.44 1.12
CA ALA A 470 -17.01 -5.59 1.72
C ALA A 470 -16.98 -5.63 3.26
N ARG A 471 -16.82 -6.83 3.82
CA ARG A 471 -16.78 -7.04 5.27
C ARG A 471 -15.55 -6.41 5.90
N LEU A 472 -14.40 -6.48 5.23
CA LEU A 472 -13.19 -5.83 5.72
C LEU A 472 -13.31 -4.30 5.69
N ARG A 473 -13.93 -3.70 4.66
CA ARG A 473 -14.21 -2.25 4.61
C ARG A 473 -15.10 -1.82 5.78
N ASP A 474 -16.09 -2.63 6.13
CA ASP A 474 -16.94 -2.40 7.30
C ASP A 474 -16.18 -2.53 8.63
N GLU A 475 -15.24 -3.47 8.74
CA GLU A 475 -14.33 -3.56 9.90
C GLU A 475 -13.40 -2.34 10.00
N GLN A 476 -12.90 -1.80 8.89
CA GLN A 476 -12.14 -0.54 8.86
C GLN A 476 -13.01 0.63 9.35
N ARG A 477 -14.30 0.67 9.00
CA ARG A 477 -15.26 1.67 9.51
C ARG A 477 -15.48 1.55 11.02
N LYS A 478 -15.72 0.33 11.53
CA LYS A 478 -15.96 0.09 12.97
C LYS A 478 -14.80 0.54 13.86
N ALA A 479 -13.59 0.57 13.31
CA ALA A 479 -12.41 1.04 14.02
C ALA A 479 -12.37 2.57 14.26
N LEU A 480 -13.26 3.36 13.62
CA LEU A 480 -13.47 4.80 13.88
C LEU A 480 -14.05 5.12 15.28
N SER A 481 -14.21 4.12 16.15
CA SER A 481 -14.60 4.33 17.54
C SER A 481 -13.55 5.09 18.37
N LEU A 482 -12.29 5.19 17.88
CA LEU A 482 -11.22 5.94 18.52
C LEU A 482 -11.26 7.43 18.16
N LYS A 483 -10.99 8.28 19.15
CA LYS A 483 -10.81 9.72 18.93
C LYS A 483 -9.54 10.04 18.15
N ASN A 484 -9.52 11.22 17.52
CA ASN A 484 -8.44 11.72 16.68
C ASN A 484 -8.04 10.72 15.58
N THR A 485 -9.06 10.19 14.92
CA THR A 485 -8.93 9.28 13.79
C THR A 485 -9.78 9.75 12.61
N ALA A 486 -9.35 9.39 11.41
CA ALA A 486 -10.12 9.60 10.20
C ALA A 486 -9.90 8.45 9.21
N MET A 487 -10.90 8.21 8.37
CA MET A 487 -10.83 7.20 7.33
C MET A 487 -11.18 7.80 5.97
N THR A 488 -10.31 7.59 5.00
CA THR A 488 -10.55 8.01 3.61
C THR A 488 -11.17 6.85 2.85
N VAL A 489 -12.43 7.00 2.40
CA VAL A 489 -13.09 6.02 1.53
C VAL A 489 -12.50 6.11 0.13
N LEU A 490 -12.12 4.99 -0.51
CA LEU A 490 -11.41 4.98 -1.81
C LEU A 490 -12.15 4.26 -2.94
N LEU A 491 -13.47 4.11 -2.83
CA LEU A 491 -14.25 3.35 -3.80
C LEU A 491 -14.26 3.93 -5.22
N ASP A 492 -14.07 5.23 -5.36
CA ASP A 492 -13.96 5.99 -6.61
C ASP A 492 -12.51 6.27 -7.04
N ALA A 493 -11.54 5.95 -6.18
CA ALA A 493 -10.10 6.06 -6.44
C ALA A 493 -9.46 4.68 -6.71
N GLY A 494 -10.29 3.67 -6.96
CA GLY A 494 -9.89 2.30 -7.26
C GLY A 494 -9.89 1.97 -8.75
N GLU A 495 -9.28 0.83 -9.09
CA GLU A 495 -9.39 0.18 -10.39
C GLU A 495 -9.88 -1.24 -10.11
N ASP A 496 -11.07 -1.60 -10.57
CA ASP A 496 -11.64 -2.93 -10.28
C ASP A 496 -10.76 -4.08 -10.83
N ASN A 497 -9.99 -3.80 -11.88
CA ASN A 497 -9.05 -4.74 -12.50
C ASN A 497 -7.60 -4.60 -12.01
N ASP A 498 -7.32 -3.81 -10.96
CA ASP A 498 -5.99 -3.70 -10.36
C ASP A 498 -6.00 -3.76 -8.83
N LEU A 499 -5.12 -4.58 -8.25
CA LEU A 499 -4.95 -4.62 -6.79
C LEU A 499 -4.21 -3.37 -6.28
N HIS A 500 -3.44 -2.72 -7.16
CA HIS A 500 -2.65 -1.53 -6.87
C HIS A 500 -3.11 -0.36 -7.75
N PRO A 501 -4.30 0.24 -7.50
CA PRO A 501 -4.81 1.33 -8.31
C PRO A 501 -3.80 2.47 -8.44
N SER A 502 -3.68 3.02 -9.64
CA SER A 502 -2.68 4.04 -9.95
C SER A 502 -3.05 5.42 -9.40
N ASP A 503 -4.31 5.66 -9.01
CA ASP A 503 -4.81 6.96 -8.54
C ASP A 503 -4.39 7.35 -7.12
N LYS A 504 -3.08 7.38 -6.86
CA LYS A 504 -2.52 7.77 -5.55
C LYS A 504 -2.62 9.26 -5.23
N ALA A 505 -2.89 10.11 -6.22
CA ALA A 505 -3.17 11.52 -6.01
C ALA A 505 -4.43 11.72 -5.16
N THR A 506 -5.54 11.07 -5.52
CA THR A 506 -6.80 11.14 -4.75
C THR A 506 -6.63 10.59 -3.33
N VAL A 507 -5.84 9.53 -3.15
CA VAL A 507 -5.52 8.99 -1.81
C VAL A 507 -4.77 10.02 -0.98
N GLY A 508 -3.70 10.60 -1.53
CA GLY A 508 -2.89 11.62 -0.87
C GLY A 508 -3.69 12.89 -0.53
N GLU A 509 -4.54 13.35 -1.44
CA GLU A 509 -5.41 14.52 -1.22
C GLU A 509 -6.36 14.28 -0.05
N ARG A 510 -7.02 13.11 0.01
CA ARG A 510 -7.93 12.78 1.11
C ARG A 510 -7.21 12.63 2.45
N PHE A 511 -5.98 12.11 2.44
CA PHE A 511 -5.14 12.12 3.64
C PHE A 511 -4.80 13.55 4.07
N ALA A 512 -4.52 14.45 3.14
CA ALA A 512 -4.22 15.85 3.46
C ALA A 512 -5.44 16.56 4.05
N VAL A 513 -6.63 16.38 3.46
CA VAL A 513 -7.90 16.89 3.99
C VAL A 513 -8.15 16.39 5.42
N ALA A 514 -7.94 15.10 5.68
CA ALA A 514 -8.06 14.57 7.03
C ALA A 514 -7.05 15.19 8.00
N ALA A 515 -5.80 15.37 7.58
CA ALA A 515 -4.76 16.00 8.41
C ALA A 515 -5.06 17.48 8.70
N GLU A 516 -5.56 18.23 7.73
CA GLU A 516 -5.99 19.64 7.89
C GLU A 516 -6.98 19.82 9.03
N SER A 517 -8.02 18.98 9.06
CA SER A 517 -9.06 19.03 10.09
C SER A 517 -8.51 18.54 11.45
N LEU A 518 -7.79 17.43 11.48
CA LEU A 518 -7.32 16.81 12.74
C LEU A 518 -6.12 17.52 13.39
N VAL A 519 -5.23 18.13 12.60
CA VAL A 519 -3.95 18.68 13.06
C VAL A 519 -3.91 20.20 12.99
N TYR A 520 -4.45 20.77 11.91
CA TYR A 520 -4.30 22.20 11.61
C TYR A 520 -5.56 23.02 11.91
N GLY A 521 -6.63 22.38 12.40
CA GLY A 521 -7.86 23.04 12.84
C GLY A 521 -8.68 23.65 11.70
N ALA A 522 -8.60 23.07 10.51
CA ALA A 522 -9.38 23.51 9.37
C ALA A 522 -10.89 23.33 9.60
N ASP A 523 -11.69 24.28 9.13
CA ASP A 523 -13.15 24.31 9.31
C ASP A 523 -13.86 23.52 8.20
N HIS A 524 -13.55 22.23 8.12
CA HIS A 524 -14.25 21.26 7.27
C HIS A 524 -14.14 19.85 7.88
N GLU A 525 -15.01 18.96 7.42
CA GLU A 525 -15.00 17.56 7.83
C GLU A 525 -13.69 16.86 7.44
N ALA A 526 -13.19 15.99 8.33
CA ALA A 526 -11.98 15.19 8.09
C ALA A 526 -12.23 13.99 7.17
N MET A 527 -13.49 13.55 7.04
CA MET A 527 -13.89 12.37 6.29
C MET A 527 -15.34 12.49 5.81
N GLY A 528 -15.76 11.57 4.95
CA GLY A 528 -17.14 11.51 4.47
C GLY A 528 -18.11 10.89 5.49
N PRO A 529 -19.41 10.81 5.15
CA PRO A 529 -20.43 10.38 6.08
C PRO A 529 -20.21 8.98 6.65
N VAL A 530 -20.47 8.82 7.95
CA VAL A 530 -20.40 7.52 8.64
C VAL A 530 -21.76 7.23 9.28
N ILE A 531 -22.29 6.03 9.04
CA ILE A 531 -23.56 5.61 9.64
C ILE A 531 -23.44 5.61 11.17
N ALA A 532 -24.39 6.27 11.83
CA ALA A 532 -24.51 6.33 13.28
C ALA A 532 -25.60 5.39 13.80
N THR A 533 -26.81 5.46 13.24
CA THR A 533 -27.93 4.59 13.61
C THR A 533 -28.78 4.18 12.41
N ALA A 534 -29.45 3.03 12.52
CA ALA A 534 -30.49 2.56 11.62
C ALA A 534 -31.69 2.11 12.44
N GLU A 535 -32.78 2.88 12.38
CA GLU A 535 -33.95 2.70 13.25
C GLU A 535 -35.19 2.40 12.42
N ALA A 536 -35.96 1.38 12.83
CA ALA A 536 -37.28 1.16 12.28
C ALA A 536 -38.25 2.27 12.73
N SER A 537 -38.98 2.84 11.78
CA SER A 537 -40.05 3.80 12.02
C SER A 537 -41.30 3.36 11.25
N GLU A 538 -42.49 3.84 11.60
CA GLU A 538 -43.76 3.38 11.02
C GLU A 538 -43.72 3.38 9.48
N GLY A 539 -43.59 2.19 8.86
CA GLY A 539 -43.48 2.00 7.41
C GLY A 539 -42.15 2.44 6.76
N SER A 540 -41.08 2.67 7.52
CA SER A 540 -39.79 3.12 6.99
C SER A 540 -38.59 2.69 7.85
N ILE A 541 -37.38 2.84 7.29
CA ILE A 541 -36.12 2.79 8.02
C ILE A 541 -35.51 4.20 7.99
N VAL A 542 -35.06 4.69 9.13
CA VAL A 542 -34.40 6.00 9.29
C VAL A 542 -32.93 5.77 9.60
N LEU A 543 -32.07 6.28 8.72
CA LEU A 543 -30.63 6.22 8.84
C LEU A 543 -30.08 7.59 9.23
N ARG A 544 -29.25 7.66 10.28
CA ARG A 544 -28.57 8.89 10.70
C ARG A 544 -27.08 8.78 10.46
N PHE A 545 -26.47 9.86 9.98
CA PHE A 545 -25.05 9.92 9.65
C PHE A 545 -24.33 10.99 10.47
N SER A 546 -23.07 10.73 10.82
CA SER A 546 -22.10 11.77 11.24
C SER A 546 -21.25 12.21 10.05
N HIS A 547 -20.37 13.21 10.25
CA HIS A 547 -19.45 13.73 9.24
C HIS A 547 -20.12 14.32 7.98
N CYS A 548 -21.21 15.04 8.23
CA CYS A 548 -22.03 15.69 7.22
C CYS A 548 -22.64 16.99 7.77
N ALA A 549 -21.86 17.78 8.53
CA ALA A 549 -22.36 19.02 9.13
C ALA A 549 -22.96 20.01 8.10
N ALA A 550 -22.36 20.07 6.90
CA ALA A 550 -22.86 20.87 5.77
C ALA A 550 -23.96 20.17 4.95
N GLY A 551 -24.28 18.92 5.26
CA GLY A 551 -25.34 18.13 4.65
C GLY A 551 -24.86 16.94 3.83
N LEU A 552 -25.77 15.98 3.63
CA LEU A 552 -25.63 14.86 2.71
C LEU A 552 -26.02 15.25 1.29
N GLU A 553 -25.33 14.65 0.32
CA GLU A 553 -25.60 14.79 -1.11
C GLU A 553 -25.52 13.45 -1.83
N THR A 554 -26.06 13.40 -3.04
CA THR A 554 -25.79 12.32 -4.00
C THR A 554 -25.12 12.88 -5.26
N ASP A 555 -24.49 11.99 -6.03
CA ASP A 555 -23.92 12.31 -7.34
C ASP A 555 -24.97 12.40 -8.48
N GLY A 556 -26.27 12.35 -8.15
CA GLY A 556 -27.37 12.28 -9.10
C GLY A 556 -27.84 10.84 -9.41
N THR A 557 -27.08 9.83 -9.00
CA THR A 557 -27.50 8.42 -9.06
C THR A 557 -28.51 8.13 -7.94
N PRO A 558 -29.53 7.28 -8.19
CA PRO A 558 -30.44 6.82 -7.14
C PRO A 558 -29.68 6.21 -5.95
N LEU A 559 -30.09 6.60 -4.75
CA LEU A 559 -29.54 6.03 -3.51
C LEU A 559 -30.31 4.75 -3.19
N GLU A 560 -29.58 3.63 -3.07
CA GLU A 560 -30.17 2.30 -2.88
C GLU A 560 -29.51 1.58 -1.72
N PHE A 561 -30.31 0.80 -1.00
CA PHE A 561 -29.89 0.02 0.16
C PHE A 561 -30.44 -1.40 0.05
N ASP A 562 -29.68 -2.37 0.54
CA ASP A 562 -30.17 -3.75 0.66
C ASP A 562 -30.67 -3.96 2.08
N VAL A 563 -31.96 -4.28 2.23
CA VAL A 563 -32.57 -4.71 3.50
C VAL A 563 -32.61 -6.22 3.52
N ILE A 564 -32.03 -6.82 4.56
CA ILE A 564 -31.75 -8.25 4.64
C ILE A 564 -32.41 -8.82 5.88
N ASP A 565 -33.11 -9.93 5.75
CA ASP A 565 -33.54 -10.73 6.90
C ASP A 565 -32.55 -11.85 7.15
N ALA A 566 -31.81 -11.74 8.25
CA ALA A 566 -31.02 -12.86 8.74
C ALA A 566 -31.98 -13.93 9.30
N GLY A 567 -31.94 -15.13 8.72
CA GLY A 567 -32.50 -16.32 9.35
C GLY A 567 -31.44 -16.99 10.21
N TYR A 568 -31.86 -17.78 11.21
CA TYR A 568 -30.95 -18.65 11.97
C TYR A 568 -30.17 -19.58 11.02
N GLY A 569 -28.93 -19.22 10.70
CA GLY A 569 -28.01 -20.01 9.88
C GLY A 569 -27.54 -19.33 8.59
N PHE A 570 -26.67 -18.31 8.69
CA PHE A 570 -25.68 -17.81 7.71
C PHE A 570 -26.02 -17.63 6.21
N ALA A 571 -27.25 -17.88 5.77
CA ALA A 571 -27.74 -17.53 4.45
C ALA A 571 -28.81 -16.44 4.61
N ALA A 572 -28.57 -15.27 4.02
CA ALA A 572 -29.62 -14.28 3.85
C ALA A 572 -30.80 -14.95 3.15
N VAL A 573 -31.97 -14.95 3.80
CA VAL A 573 -33.16 -15.63 3.26
C VAL A 573 -33.83 -14.75 2.20
N HIS A 574 -33.66 -13.43 2.33
CA HIS A 574 -34.19 -12.43 1.41
C HIS A 574 -33.35 -11.15 1.47
N ALA A 575 -33.16 -10.49 0.33
CA ALA A 575 -32.54 -9.17 0.23
C ALA A 575 -33.40 -8.30 -0.69
N ASP A 576 -34.01 -7.26 -0.13
CA ASP A 576 -34.78 -6.26 -0.88
C ASP A 576 -33.91 -5.04 -1.14
N ARG A 577 -33.75 -4.68 -2.42
CA ARG A 577 -33.08 -3.43 -2.80
C ARG A 577 -34.10 -2.30 -2.83
N LEU A 578 -33.99 -1.38 -1.88
CA LEU A 578 -34.96 -0.30 -1.66
C LEU A 578 -34.32 1.08 -1.87
N PRO A 579 -35.06 2.03 -2.47
CA PRO A 579 -34.58 3.39 -2.66
C PRO A 579 -34.59 4.16 -1.33
N GLY A 580 -33.53 4.91 -1.06
CA GLY A 580 -33.47 5.87 0.02
C GLY A 580 -33.59 7.31 -0.48
N ARG A 581 -34.02 8.20 0.41
CA ARG A 581 -34.12 9.64 0.16
C ARG A 581 -33.49 10.42 1.31
N ILE A 582 -32.62 11.37 0.99
CA ILE A 582 -32.11 12.34 1.97
C ILE A 582 -33.31 13.18 2.45
N SER A 583 -33.63 13.08 3.74
CA SER A 583 -34.80 13.71 4.36
C SER A 583 -34.44 14.91 5.24
N SER A 584 -33.21 14.98 5.73
CA SER A 584 -32.58 16.14 6.39
C SER A 584 -31.06 16.14 6.13
N PRO A 585 -30.30 17.18 6.53
CA PRO A 585 -28.86 17.25 6.28
C PRO A 585 -28.06 16.02 6.73
N ASP A 586 -28.52 15.29 7.75
CA ASP A 586 -27.85 14.14 8.37
C ASP A 586 -28.65 12.83 8.26
N THR A 587 -29.82 12.83 7.60
CA THR A 587 -30.77 11.72 7.65
C THR A 587 -31.17 11.23 6.26
N VAL A 588 -31.17 9.91 6.09
CA VAL A 588 -31.76 9.21 4.94
C VAL A 588 -32.95 8.40 5.43
N THR A 589 -34.07 8.47 4.70
CA THR A 589 -35.27 7.67 4.96
C THR A 589 -35.52 6.71 3.82
N ILE A 590 -35.83 5.46 4.15
CA ILE A 590 -36.13 4.38 3.20
C ILE A 590 -37.55 3.92 3.48
N SER A 591 -38.45 4.09 2.50
CA SER A 591 -39.83 3.64 2.63
C SER A 591 -39.92 2.13 2.44
N LEU A 592 -40.61 1.44 3.34
CA LEU A 592 -40.87 0.02 3.23
C LEU A 592 -42.15 -0.22 2.41
N PRO A 593 -42.17 -1.22 1.50
CA PRO A 593 -43.41 -1.71 0.92
C PRO A 593 -44.43 -2.10 2.01
N CYS A 594 -45.73 -1.93 1.76
CA CYS A 594 -46.76 -2.16 2.79
C CYS A 594 -46.80 -3.61 3.33
N ASP A 595 -46.32 -4.57 2.55
CA ASP A 595 -46.20 -5.99 2.88
C ASP A 595 -44.82 -6.38 3.44
N ARG A 596 -43.87 -5.45 3.46
CA ARG A 596 -42.52 -5.66 4.00
C ARG A 596 -42.54 -5.54 5.52
N VAL A 597 -42.31 -6.66 6.21
CA VAL A 597 -42.20 -6.75 7.67
C VAL A 597 -40.75 -7.02 8.04
N LEU A 598 -40.17 -6.17 8.89
CA LEU A 598 -38.81 -6.37 9.42
C LEU A 598 -38.81 -7.42 10.53
N GLY A 599 -37.83 -8.32 10.49
CA GLY A 599 -37.53 -9.27 11.56
C GLY A 599 -36.65 -8.65 12.65
N ALA A 600 -36.51 -9.36 13.77
CA ALA A 600 -35.70 -8.91 14.91
C ALA A 600 -34.18 -8.87 14.63
N GLU A 601 -33.74 -9.56 13.57
CA GLU A 601 -32.35 -9.59 13.11
C GLU A 601 -32.21 -9.01 11.69
N SER A 602 -33.12 -8.10 11.30
CA SER A 602 -33.01 -7.44 10.01
C SER A 602 -31.80 -6.51 9.98
N LEU A 603 -31.05 -6.59 8.89
CA LEU A 603 -29.87 -5.78 8.62
C LEU A 603 -30.15 -4.83 7.47
N ILE A 604 -29.38 -3.74 7.41
CA ILE A 604 -29.32 -2.87 6.24
C ILE A 604 -27.88 -2.70 5.77
N ARG A 605 -27.70 -2.72 4.45
CA ARG A 605 -26.41 -2.51 3.78
C ARG A 605 -26.43 -1.34 2.81
N TYR A 606 -25.30 -0.66 2.73
CA TYR A 606 -25.01 0.38 1.75
C TYR A 606 -23.67 0.11 1.08
N ALA A 607 -23.62 0.24 -0.25
CA ALA A 607 -22.42 0.01 -1.07
C ALA A 607 -21.67 -1.27 -0.68
N TRP A 608 -22.41 -2.38 -0.50
CA TRP A 608 -21.87 -3.66 -0.06
C TRP A 608 -21.58 -4.58 -1.25
N GLY A 609 -20.30 -4.87 -1.46
CA GLY A 609 -19.81 -5.69 -2.57
C GLY A 609 -18.29 -5.57 -2.68
N ASP A 610 -17.68 -6.24 -3.65
CA ASP A 610 -16.22 -6.15 -3.82
C ASP A 610 -15.82 -4.87 -4.57
N SER A 611 -16.61 -4.43 -5.56
CA SER A 611 -16.45 -3.13 -6.26
C SER A 611 -17.79 -2.41 -6.49
N PRO A 612 -18.49 -1.99 -5.42
CA PRO A 612 -19.77 -1.28 -5.53
C PRO A 612 -19.57 0.20 -5.90
N HIS A 613 -20.60 0.81 -6.50
CA HIS A 613 -20.62 2.23 -6.82
C HIS A 613 -21.22 3.05 -5.65
N PRO A 614 -20.42 3.84 -4.92
CA PRO A 614 -20.92 4.68 -3.84
C PRO A 614 -21.62 5.92 -4.41
N THR A 615 -22.78 6.29 -3.88
CA THR A 615 -23.57 7.43 -4.37
C THR A 615 -23.77 8.53 -3.33
N LEU A 616 -23.73 8.19 -2.03
CA LEU A 616 -23.85 9.10 -0.90
C LEU A 616 -22.49 9.74 -0.55
N ARG A 617 -22.49 11.05 -0.35
CA ARG A 617 -21.34 11.86 0.06
C ARG A 617 -21.79 13.02 0.97
N ASN A 618 -20.86 13.70 1.61
CA ASN A 618 -21.15 15.00 2.25
C ASN A 618 -21.03 16.14 1.22
N ALA A 619 -21.41 17.36 1.61
CA ALA A 619 -21.35 18.55 0.76
C ALA A 619 -19.92 18.92 0.31
N GLU A 620 -18.90 18.46 1.04
CA GLU A 620 -17.48 18.58 0.67
C GLU A 620 -17.06 17.56 -0.40
N GLY A 621 -17.95 16.65 -0.81
CA GLY A 621 -17.71 15.65 -1.84
C GLY A 621 -17.03 14.37 -1.34
N LEU A 622 -16.81 14.22 -0.03
CA LEU A 622 -16.22 13.02 0.56
C LEU A 622 -17.25 11.90 0.67
N LEU A 623 -16.89 10.72 0.16
CA LEU A 623 -17.79 9.58 0.07
C LEU A 623 -18.18 9.00 1.43
N ALA A 624 -19.44 8.59 1.55
CA ALA A 624 -19.92 7.85 2.70
C ALA A 624 -19.28 6.45 2.76
N SER A 625 -18.91 6.01 3.96
CA SER A 625 -18.40 4.65 4.15
C SER A 625 -19.49 3.61 3.86
N PRO A 626 -19.19 2.53 3.12
CA PRO A 626 -19.98 1.31 3.12
C PRO A 626 -20.22 0.79 4.53
N PHE A 627 -21.35 0.12 4.72
CA PHE A 627 -21.68 -0.50 6.01
C PHE A 627 -22.64 -1.67 5.88
N GLU A 628 -22.63 -2.49 6.93
CA GLU A 628 -23.73 -3.36 7.35
C GLU A 628 -24.04 -3.04 8.81
N ILE A 629 -25.31 -2.84 9.15
CA ILE A 629 -25.75 -2.57 10.53
C ILE A 629 -27.12 -3.19 10.79
N GLU A 630 -27.37 -3.59 12.03
CA GLU A 630 -28.69 -4.03 12.50
C GLU A 630 -29.69 -2.86 12.49
N ILE A 631 -30.93 -3.15 12.10
CA ILE A 631 -32.03 -2.21 12.20
C ILE A 631 -32.66 -2.39 13.58
N SER A 632 -32.56 -1.36 14.42
CA SER A 632 -33.09 -1.36 15.79
C SER A 632 -34.56 -1.00 15.88
#